data_AF-A0AAD5K380-F1
#
_entry.id   AF-A0AAD5K380-F1
#
_cell.length_a   1.000
_cell.length_b   1.000
_cell.length_c   1.000
_cell.angle_alpha   90.00
_cell.angle_beta   90.00
_cell.angle_gamma   90.00
#
_symmetry.space_group_name_H-M   'P 1'
#
loop_
_entity.id
_entity.type
_entity.pdbx_description
1 polymer ?
#
loop_
_entity_poly.entity_id
_entity_poly.type
_entity_poly.pdbx_seq_one_letter_code
_entity_poly.pdbx_strand_id
1 'polypeptide(L)'
;MYQMLSEENMWTLKSDRKVEKIMERCAMDYTDEQGTQSLIVDPLDPAWDAYFTDQERDEISATNPLQLSPLTLEMVQYLKKFENMVGYLDDIFDTTSKDHFNPKKNANLYWIGQPIINALVLCYCDFLGKKVHSESNIFAPILFMLDP
;
A
#
# COMPACT_ATOMS: atom_id res chain seq x y z
N MET A 1 18.51 1.28 -5.05
CA MET A 1 17.39 2.02 -5.66
C MET A 1 17.67 3.52 -5.66
N TYR A 2 17.81 4.17 -4.50
CA TYR A 2 18.09 5.61 -4.37
C TYR A 2 19.36 6.10 -5.10
N GLN A 3 20.45 5.33 -5.08
CA GLN A 3 21.72 5.66 -5.75
C GLN A 3 21.64 5.66 -7.29
N MET A 4 20.60 5.08 -7.88
CA MET A 4 20.40 5.04 -9.33
C MET A 4 19.51 6.19 -9.84
N LEU A 5 18.93 6.99 -8.93
CA LEU A 5 18.13 8.15 -9.29
C LEU A 5 19.04 9.31 -9.69
N SER A 6 18.72 9.96 -10.81
CA SER A 6 19.40 11.21 -11.17
C SER A 6 19.00 12.31 -10.20
N GLU A 7 19.99 12.98 -9.63
CA GLU A 7 19.82 14.03 -8.64
C GLU A 7 19.00 15.23 -9.14
N GLU A 8 18.94 15.43 -10.46
CA GLU A 8 18.16 16.49 -11.11
C GLU A 8 16.65 16.19 -11.16
N ASN A 9 16.26 14.92 -10.97
CA ASN A 9 14.87 14.46 -11.00
C ASN A 9 14.29 14.20 -9.60
N MET A 10 15.09 14.43 -8.56
CA MET A 10 14.66 14.28 -7.17
C MET A 10 13.74 15.42 -6.77
N TRP A 11 12.80 15.14 -5.86
CA TRP A 11 11.93 16.17 -5.32
C TRP A 11 12.69 17.04 -4.31
N THR A 12 12.95 18.28 -4.71
CA THR A 12 13.54 19.33 -3.87
C THR A 12 12.45 20.10 -3.13
N LEU A 13 12.55 20.12 -1.80
CA LEU A 13 11.69 20.92 -0.91
C LEU A 13 12.12 22.38 -0.90
N LYS A 14 11.28 23.28 -0.38
CA LYS A 14 11.65 24.70 -0.18
C LYS A 14 12.87 24.90 0.72
N SER A 15 13.18 23.91 1.57
CA SER A 15 14.39 23.88 2.40
C SER A 15 15.68 23.55 1.63
N ASP A 16 15.60 23.35 0.31
CA ASP A 16 16.67 22.87 -0.58
C ASP A 16 17.13 21.43 -0.30
N ARG A 17 16.39 20.72 0.56
CA ARG A 17 16.63 19.31 0.85
C ARG A 17 15.89 18.42 -0.15
N LYS A 18 16.50 17.31 -0.53
CA LYS A 18 15.94 16.31 -1.46
C LYS A 18 15.22 15.21 -0.70
N VAL A 19 13.94 15.00 -0.98
CA VAL A 19 13.09 14.01 -0.29
C VAL A 19 13.71 12.62 -0.35
N GLU A 20 14.13 12.17 -1.53
CA GLU A 20 14.65 10.83 -1.76
C GLU A 20 15.97 10.59 -1.04
N LYS A 21 16.78 11.63 -0.81
CA LYS A 21 18.01 11.52 0.00
C LYS A 21 17.70 11.38 1.49
N ILE A 22 16.64 12.01 1.95
CA ILE A 22 16.16 11.87 3.33
C ILE A 22 15.59 10.46 3.53
N MET A 23 14.79 9.96 2.58
CA MET A 23 14.29 8.59 2.58
C MET A 23 15.41 7.55 2.52
N GLU A 24 16.44 7.78 1.69
CA GLU A 24 17.64 6.94 1.64
C GLU A 24 18.32 6.86 3.01
N ARG A 25 18.39 7.98 3.74
CA ARG A 25 18.97 8.00 5.08
C ARG A 25 18.13 7.21 6.08
N CYS A 26 16.82 7.45 6.10
CA CYS A 26 15.88 6.68 6.92
C CYS A 26 16.01 5.17 6.64
N ALA A 27 16.14 4.79 5.37
CA ALA A 27 16.35 3.41 4.93
C ALA A 27 17.61 2.76 5.48
N MET A 28 18.69 3.52 5.55
CA MET A 28 19.98 3.02 6.05
C MET A 28 20.02 2.93 7.58
N ASP A 29 19.20 3.72 8.27
CA ASP A 29 19.10 3.71 9.73
C ASP A 29 18.15 2.62 10.26
N TYR A 30 17.24 2.11 9.43
CA TYR A 30 16.38 0.97 9.78
C TYR A 30 17.21 -0.33 9.86
N THR A 31 17.18 -0.97 11.04
CA THR A 31 17.89 -2.24 11.28
C THR A 31 17.15 -3.46 10.74
N ASP A 32 15.86 -3.34 10.43
CA ASP A 32 15.03 -4.42 9.89
C ASP A 32 14.74 -4.20 8.40
N GLU A 33 14.96 -5.24 7.58
CA GLU A 33 14.95 -5.19 6.09
C GLU A 33 13.63 -4.73 5.44
N GLN A 34 12.56 -4.52 6.22
CA GLN A 34 11.21 -4.28 5.72
C GLN A 34 10.85 -2.80 5.54
N GLY A 35 11.61 -1.86 6.14
CA GLY A 35 11.18 -0.47 6.24
C GLY A 35 11.15 0.33 4.93
N THR A 36 11.99 0.01 3.96
CA THR A 36 12.39 1.05 2.98
C THR A 36 12.66 0.54 1.57
N GLN A 37 11.72 -0.20 1.01
CA GLN A 37 11.73 -0.51 -0.43
C GLN A 37 10.73 0.33 -1.24
N SER A 38 9.93 1.15 -0.58
CA SER A 38 8.96 2.04 -1.21
C SER A 38 9.54 3.44 -1.40
N LEU A 39 9.33 4.03 -2.58
CA LEU A 39 9.56 5.46 -2.86
C LEU A 39 8.32 6.31 -2.51
N ILE A 40 7.43 5.78 -1.65
CA ILE A 40 6.22 6.46 -1.18
C ILE A 40 6.53 7.05 0.19
N VAL A 41 6.27 8.35 0.35
CA VAL A 41 6.31 9.05 1.63
C VAL A 41 4.87 9.25 2.08
N ASP A 42 4.51 8.67 3.23
CA ASP A 42 3.33 9.07 3.98
C ASP A 42 3.73 10.18 4.97
N PRO A 43 3.30 11.44 4.78
CA PRO A 43 3.68 12.54 5.67
C PRO A 43 3.22 12.38 7.12
N LEU A 44 2.26 11.48 7.38
CA LEU A 44 1.69 11.23 8.70
C LEU A 44 2.38 10.09 9.45
N ASP A 45 3.28 9.34 8.80
CA ASP A 45 4.01 8.25 9.44
C ASP A 45 5.02 8.82 10.46
N PRO A 46 4.90 8.47 11.76
CA PRO A 46 5.81 8.94 12.81
C PRO A 46 7.28 8.59 12.58
N ALA A 47 7.58 7.60 11.72
CA ALA A 47 8.95 7.28 11.34
C ALA A 47 9.69 8.49 10.73
N TRP A 48 8.97 9.46 10.17
CA TRP A 48 9.52 10.66 9.54
C TRP A 48 9.85 11.80 10.50
N ASP A 49 9.38 11.76 11.74
CA ASP A 49 9.56 12.85 12.71
C ASP A 49 11.04 13.14 13.01
N ALA A 50 11.90 12.11 12.89
CA ALA A 50 13.35 12.25 13.07
C ALA A 50 14.08 12.79 11.82
N TYR A 51 13.43 12.82 10.66
CA TYR A 51 14.07 13.06 9.36
C TYR A 51 13.57 14.32 8.66
N PHE A 52 12.28 14.61 8.75
CA PHE A 52 11.64 15.80 8.19
C PHE A 52 11.21 16.74 9.31
N THR A 53 11.31 18.05 9.07
CA THR A 53 10.69 19.06 9.92
C THR A 53 9.18 19.13 9.67
N ASP A 54 8.42 19.67 10.62
CA ASP A 54 6.96 19.83 10.46
C ASP A 54 6.60 20.60 9.18
N GLN A 55 7.36 21.66 8.87
CA GLN A 55 7.15 22.45 7.65
C GLN A 55 7.39 21.66 6.36
N GLU A 56 8.37 20.76 6.36
CA GLU A 56 8.65 19.89 5.21
C GLU A 56 7.56 18.82 5.07
N ARG A 57 7.06 18.26 6.18
CA ARG A 57 5.94 17.30 6.15
C ARG A 57 4.65 17.97 5.67
N ASP A 58 4.40 19.22 6.08
CA ASP A 58 3.30 20.03 5.56
C ASP A 58 3.45 20.32 4.06
N GLU A 59 4.66 20.63 3.58
CA GLU A 59 4.94 20.83 2.16
C GLU A 59 4.68 19.56 1.35
N ILE A 60 5.12 18.40 1.86
CA ILE A 60 4.91 17.11 1.23
C ILE A 60 3.41 16.78 1.18
N SER A 61 2.70 16.99 2.28
CA SER A 61 1.24 16.78 2.39
C SER A 61 0.44 17.69 1.46
N ALA A 62 0.87 18.94 1.28
CA ALA A 62 0.22 19.91 0.41
C ALA A 62 0.47 19.64 -1.09
N THR A 63 1.40 18.76 -1.43
CA THR A 63 1.69 18.45 -2.83
C THR A 63 0.57 17.59 -3.40
N ASN A 64 -0.10 18.12 -4.43
CA ASN A 64 -1.31 17.56 -5.02
C ASN A 64 -1.23 16.02 -5.12
N PRO A 65 -1.95 15.28 -4.26
CA PRO A 65 -2.04 13.85 -4.43
C PRO A 65 -2.63 13.62 -5.82
N LEU A 66 -2.07 12.64 -6.54
CA LEU A 66 -2.72 12.11 -7.73
C LEU A 66 -4.15 11.75 -7.32
N GLN A 67 -5.13 12.52 -7.83
CA GLN A 67 -6.52 12.19 -7.58
C GLN A 67 -6.80 10.86 -8.27
N LEU A 68 -6.82 9.80 -7.48
CA LEU A 68 -7.25 8.50 -7.96
C LEU A 68 -8.72 8.64 -8.36
N SER A 69 -9.07 8.02 -9.49
CA SER A 69 -10.47 7.94 -9.87
C SER A 69 -11.22 7.19 -8.77
N PRO A 70 -12.41 7.68 -8.36
CA PRO A 70 -13.19 7.00 -7.35
C PRO A 70 -13.52 5.58 -7.81
N LEU A 71 -13.60 4.65 -6.86
CA LEU A 71 -14.02 3.29 -7.13
C LEU A 71 -15.40 3.29 -7.78
N THR A 72 -15.59 2.45 -8.81
CA THR A 72 -16.93 2.28 -9.38
C THR A 72 -17.85 1.59 -8.37
N LEU A 73 -19.16 1.81 -8.50
CA LEU A 73 -20.15 1.16 -7.62
C LEU A 73 -19.98 -0.37 -7.58
N GLU A 74 -19.65 -0.97 -8.72
CA GLU A 74 -19.41 -2.41 -8.84
C GLU A 74 -18.20 -2.86 -8.00
N MET A 75 -17.10 -2.09 -8.02
CA MET A 75 -15.91 -2.35 -7.22
C MET A 75 -16.21 -2.23 -5.73
N VAL A 76 -16.94 -1.18 -5.32
CA VAL A 76 -17.36 -0.99 -3.92
C VAL A 76 -18.25 -2.15 -3.46
N GLN A 77 -19.24 -2.55 -4.27
CA GLN A 77 -20.12 -3.68 -3.95
C GLN A 77 -19.37 -5.00 -3.82
N TYR A 78 -18.37 -5.21 -4.69
CA TYR A 78 -17.52 -6.38 -4.61
C TYR A 78 -16.70 -6.41 -3.32
N LEU A 79 -16.05 -5.29 -2.98
CA LEU A 79 -15.25 -5.18 -1.76
C LEU A 79 -16.09 -5.30 -0.49
N LYS A 80 -17.31 -4.78 -0.48
CA LYS A 80 -18.26 -4.91 0.64
C LYS A 80 -18.66 -6.35 0.96
N LYS A 81 -18.47 -7.31 0.05
CA LYS A 81 -18.67 -8.74 0.36
C LYS A 81 -17.78 -9.19 1.52
N PHE A 82 -16.60 -8.57 1.69
CA PHE A 82 -15.58 -8.97 2.64
C PHE A 82 -15.62 -8.20 3.96
N GLU A 83 -16.42 -7.13 4.06
CA GLU A 83 -16.47 -6.22 5.22
C GLU A 83 -16.76 -6.97 6.54
N ASN A 84 -17.55 -8.04 6.49
CA ASN A 84 -17.90 -8.86 7.65
C ASN A 84 -17.18 -10.22 7.70
N MET A 85 -16.19 -10.46 6.82
CA MET A 85 -15.46 -11.73 6.72
C MET A 85 -14.05 -11.66 7.35
N VAL A 86 -13.72 -10.57 8.03
CA VAL A 86 -12.45 -10.39 8.74
C VAL A 86 -12.31 -11.49 9.80
N GLY A 87 -11.22 -12.25 9.77
CA GLY A 87 -10.99 -13.41 10.65
C GLY A 87 -11.40 -14.78 10.07
N TYR A 88 -11.99 -14.82 8.87
CA TYR A 88 -12.48 -16.05 8.24
C TYR A 88 -11.84 -16.26 6.86
N LEU A 89 -10.54 -16.57 6.84
CA LEU A 89 -9.78 -16.74 5.58
C LEU A 89 -10.42 -17.76 4.62
N ASP A 90 -10.96 -18.86 5.16
CA ASP A 90 -11.65 -19.90 4.37
C ASP A 90 -12.91 -19.35 3.68
N ASP A 91 -13.72 -18.56 4.38
CA ASP A 91 -14.93 -17.95 3.81
C ASP A 91 -14.58 -16.93 2.71
N ILE A 92 -13.48 -16.21 2.88
CA ILE A 92 -12.97 -15.26 1.88
C ILE A 92 -12.45 -16.02 0.66
N PHE A 93 -11.69 -17.10 0.87
CA PHE A 93 -11.18 -17.94 -0.22
C PHE A 93 -12.33 -18.57 -1.01
N ASP A 94 -13.33 -19.13 -0.32
CA ASP A 94 -14.51 -19.71 -0.94
C ASP A 94 -15.35 -18.68 -1.70
N THR A 95 -15.48 -17.47 -1.17
CA THR A 95 -16.21 -16.37 -1.84
C THR A 95 -15.46 -15.93 -3.10
N THR A 96 -14.15 -15.72 -2.99
CA THR A 96 -13.34 -15.17 -4.08
C THR A 96 -13.08 -16.20 -5.18
N SER A 97 -12.89 -17.48 -4.82
CA SER A 97 -12.69 -18.58 -5.78
C SER A 97 -13.93 -18.88 -6.62
N LYS A 98 -15.13 -18.54 -6.15
CA LYS A 98 -16.38 -18.66 -6.92
C LYS A 98 -16.51 -17.53 -7.95
N ASP A 99 -15.97 -16.36 -7.65
CA ASP A 99 -16.05 -15.19 -8.51
C ASP A 99 -15.03 -15.28 -9.67
N HIS A 100 -15.49 -15.75 -10.83
CA HIS A 100 -14.67 -15.83 -12.05
C HIS A 100 -14.87 -14.61 -12.94
N PHE A 101 -13.96 -13.63 -12.83
CA PHE A 101 -13.98 -12.45 -13.68
C PHE A 101 -13.17 -12.65 -14.96
N ASN A 102 -13.76 -12.32 -16.11
CA ASN A 102 -13.01 -12.31 -17.36
C ASN A 102 -12.18 -11.01 -17.43
N PRO A 103 -10.84 -11.06 -17.58
CA PRO A 103 -10.00 -9.86 -17.55
C PRO A 103 -10.27 -8.87 -18.69
N LYS A 104 -10.89 -9.31 -19.80
CA LYS A 104 -11.27 -8.43 -20.91
C LYS A 104 -12.65 -7.79 -20.73
N LYS A 105 -13.56 -8.44 -19.99
CA LYS A 105 -14.94 -7.96 -19.82
C LYS A 105 -15.16 -7.24 -18.49
N ASN A 106 -14.55 -7.76 -17.43
CA ASN A 106 -14.72 -7.33 -16.04
C ASN A 106 -13.36 -6.97 -15.44
N ALA A 107 -12.59 -6.13 -16.15
CA ALA A 107 -11.19 -5.87 -15.82
C ALA A 107 -11.00 -5.35 -14.39
N ASN A 108 -11.85 -4.42 -13.94
CA ASN A 108 -11.78 -3.85 -12.60
C ASN A 108 -11.95 -4.92 -11.51
N LEU A 109 -12.99 -5.75 -11.61
CA LEU A 109 -13.23 -6.81 -10.63
C LEU A 109 -12.16 -7.90 -10.67
N TYR A 110 -11.66 -8.23 -11.87
CA TYR A 110 -10.54 -9.16 -12.02
C TYR A 110 -9.30 -8.67 -11.26
N TRP A 111 -8.91 -7.41 -11.46
CA TRP A 111 -7.72 -6.85 -10.84
C TRP A 111 -7.86 -6.56 -9.35
N ILE A 112 -9.09 -6.49 -8.81
CA ILE A 112 -9.32 -6.44 -7.37
C ILE A 112 -9.31 -7.85 -6.76
N GLY A 113 -9.97 -8.82 -7.39
CA GLY A 113 -10.08 -10.18 -6.85
C GLY A 113 -8.79 -10.98 -6.91
N GLN A 114 -7.99 -10.81 -7.98
CA GLN A 114 -6.78 -11.61 -8.18
C GLN A 114 -5.72 -11.38 -7.08
N PRO A 115 -5.40 -10.14 -6.65
CA PRO A 115 -4.52 -9.91 -5.51
C PRO A 115 -5.03 -10.54 -4.21
N ILE A 116 -6.34 -10.54 -3.96
CA ILE A 116 -6.95 -11.15 -2.77
C ILE A 116 -6.68 -12.67 -2.76
N ILE A 117 -6.96 -13.37 -3.87
CA ILE A 117 -6.67 -14.80 -4.00
C ILE A 117 -5.18 -15.08 -3.80
N ASN A 118 -4.32 -14.30 -4.46
CA ASN A 118 -2.88 -14.50 -4.36
C ASN A 118 -2.38 -14.32 -2.92
N ALA A 119 -2.85 -13.30 -2.22
CA ALA A 119 -2.51 -13.07 -0.81
C ALA A 119 -2.97 -14.24 0.08
N LEU A 120 -4.21 -14.74 -0.12
CA LEU A 120 -4.72 -15.89 0.61
C LEU A 120 -3.86 -17.15 0.39
N VAL A 121 -3.48 -17.43 -0.86
CA VAL A 121 -2.59 -18.57 -1.17
C VAL A 121 -1.25 -18.45 -0.44
N LEU A 122 -0.65 -17.25 -0.43
CA LEU A 122 0.61 -17.01 0.29
C LEU A 122 0.46 -17.22 1.81
N CYS A 123 -0.70 -16.89 2.38
CA CYS A 123 -1.01 -17.15 3.78
C CYS A 123 -1.18 -18.65 4.06
N TYR A 124 -1.91 -19.39 3.22
CA TYR A 124 -2.08 -20.83 3.40
C TYR A 124 -0.78 -21.62 3.26
N CYS A 125 0.16 -21.14 2.44
CA CYS A 125 1.46 -21.78 2.26
C CYS A 125 2.49 -21.41 3.35
N ASP A 126 2.10 -20.64 4.38
CA ASP A 126 2.99 -20.11 5.43
C ASP A 126 4.22 -19.39 4.85
N PHE A 127 4.09 -18.83 3.64
CA PHE A 127 5.22 -18.22 2.92
C PHE A 127 5.71 -16.95 3.61
N LEU A 128 4.80 -16.19 4.21
CA LEU A 128 5.11 -14.95 4.93
C LEU A 128 5.59 -15.20 6.37
N GLY A 129 5.53 -16.46 6.85
CA GLY A 129 5.96 -16.88 8.18
C GLY A 129 5.12 -16.31 9.34
N LYS A 130 5.37 -16.86 10.54
CA LYS A 130 4.59 -16.56 11.76
C LYS A 130 4.56 -15.10 12.22
N LYS A 131 5.49 -14.28 11.74
CA LYS A 131 5.62 -12.86 12.13
C LYS A 131 4.74 -11.91 11.33
N VAL A 132 4.20 -12.33 10.18
CA VAL A 132 3.36 -11.51 9.30
C VAL A 132 1.87 -11.86 9.45
N HIS A 133 1.51 -12.73 10.40
CA HIS A 133 0.13 -13.14 10.70
C HIS A 133 -0.68 -12.09 11.48
N SER A 134 -0.69 -10.85 11.05
CA SER A 134 -1.88 -10.05 11.31
C SER A 134 -2.65 -9.99 10.01
N GLU A 135 -3.85 -10.57 10.00
CA GLU A 135 -4.81 -10.48 8.89
C GLU A 135 -5.00 -9.03 8.44
N SER A 136 -4.80 -8.09 9.38
CA SER A 136 -4.67 -6.65 9.18
C SER A 136 -3.71 -6.25 8.06
N ASN A 137 -2.62 -6.98 7.80
CA ASN A 137 -1.65 -6.63 6.74
C ASN A 137 -2.16 -6.96 5.33
N ILE A 138 -3.03 -7.96 5.20
CA ILE A 138 -3.65 -8.32 3.90
C ILE A 138 -4.79 -7.36 3.59
N PHE A 139 -5.55 -7.00 4.63
CA PHE A 139 -6.74 -6.18 4.49
C PHE A 139 -6.50 -4.68 4.67
N ALA A 140 -5.41 -4.22 5.27
CA ALA A 140 -5.10 -2.80 5.39
C ALA A 140 -5.09 -2.09 4.03
N PRO A 141 -4.50 -2.64 2.95
CA PRO A 141 -4.60 -2.04 1.62
C PRO A 141 -6.04 -2.03 1.08
N ILE A 142 -6.84 -3.05 1.39
CA ILE A 142 -8.23 -3.19 0.92
C ILE A 142 -9.17 -2.23 1.66
N LEU A 143 -9.00 -2.09 2.98
CA LEU A 143 -9.75 -1.17 3.82
C LEU A 143 -9.37 0.28 3.53
N PHE A 144 -8.07 0.57 3.29
CA PHE A 144 -7.60 1.88 2.80
C PHE A 144 -8.25 2.27 1.47
N MET A 145 -8.51 1.31 0.57
CA MET A 145 -9.24 1.58 -0.67
C MET A 145 -10.72 1.90 -0.46
N LEU A 146 -11.32 1.45 0.66
CA LEU A 146 -12.74 1.65 0.97
C LEU A 146 -13.03 2.95 1.74
N ASP A 147 -12.03 3.48 2.45
CA ASP A 147 -12.11 4.73 3.21
C ASP A 147 -10.76 5.48 3.06
N PRO A 148 -10.54 6.16 1.91
CA PRO A 148 -9.26 6.80 1.56
C PRO A 148 -8.97 8.08 2.35
#